data_AF-A0A820BCV8-F1
#
_entry.id   AF-A0A820BCV8-F1
#
_cell.length_a   1.000
_cell.length_b   1.000
_cell.length_c   1.000
_cell.angle_alpha   90.00
_cell.angle_beta   90.00
_cell.angle_gamma   90.00
#
_symmetry.space_group_name_H-M   'P 1'
#
loop_
_entity.id
_entity.type
_entity.pdbx_description
1 polymer ?
#
loop_
_entity_poly.entity_id
_entity_poly.type
_entity_poly.pdbx_seq_one_letter_code
_entity_poly.pdbx_strand_id
1 'polypeptide(L)'
;ILADLSTPLGLKLVDKRLKNLFKQVPKVSESWVKLLQSISELDLAHLGMISALLHRFKTTEPTLYEQVKTVGIDSYTKLILGTRTKPYDAALKPCTEIIRSIDIETFKTNVYPAVNRSLLRNPEIIIEAVPSLLCNLQFDLSYTANELAKLLAPPLVSKTESLEASALTSFQALAKQIANGETVLSIVQYLFNILNGTDSSVSKLSVISQRENVLNAIGALSRSPSKNISQEDILKLFDKYFYSMIQQEVHEGLIGHMLQQMTGWCSRLTSVNQTLTDFFKKGLEQKTSTAVTRTAYLQCMLATYKEETITSLIPLHTTFMASYERGLNQPTLIICVHEALLAALIMINIAQMNSAYDNKLTSLWSTLNDSKKQIFTTDKFQREINQAGARVFFQLYEQLQGTLHIQDIGPYTRTFIHLILHSSYEVRKSAYDIIRRLVNNLRSNETDISLALLNALETYFDHFQLTNESGDEMKSTTVSKGLEETLLCLAKSMRTQDEKNKNYALR
;
A
#
# COMPACT_ATOMS: atom_id res chain seq x y z
N ILE A 1 -13.66 2.18 -30.30
CA ILE A 1 -12.60 3.16 -30.01
C ILE A 1 -12.86 3.82 -28.65
N LEU A 2 -13.91 4.65 -28.50
CA LEU A 2 -14.21 5.33 -27.23
C LEU A 2 -14.53 4.38 -26.07
N ALA A 3 -15.33 3.33 -26.31
CA ALA A 3 -15.60 2.30 -25.30
C ALA A 3 -14.33 1.52 -24.87
N ASP A 4 -13.38 1.36 -25.80
CA ASP A 4 -12.15 0.59 -25.57
C ASP A 4 -11.17 1.38 -24.67
N LEU A 5 -11.11 2.72 -24.77
CA LEU A 5 -10.13 3.60 -24.09
C LEU A 5 -10.21 3.64 -22.55
N SER A 6 -11.23 3.02 -21.95
CA SER A 6 -11.42 2.95 -20.50
C SER A 6 -10.44 1.99 -19.80
N THR A 7 -9.64 1.21 -20.55
CA THR A 7 -8.67 0.24 -20.01
C THR A 7 -7.27 0.38 -20.65
N PRO A 8 -6.18 0.01 -19.95
CA PRO A 8 -4.82 -0.04 -20.53
C PRO A 8 -4.71 -0.97 -21.75
N LEU A 9 -5.51 -2.04 -21.80
CA LEU A 9 -5.61 -2.92 -22.98
C LEU A 9 -6.26 -2.19 -24.17
N GLY A 10 -7.23 -1.33 -23.87
CA GLY A 10 -7.92 -0.44 -24.78
C GLY A 10 -7.03 0.51 -25.55
N LEU A 11 -6.13 1.21 -24.85
CA LEU A 11 -5.20 2.14 -25.49
C LEU A 11 -4.30 1.41 -26.52
N LYS A 12 -3.83 0.20 -26.19
CA LYS A 12 -3.03 -0.65 -27.10
C LYS A 12 -3.84 -1.10 -28.33
N LEU A 13 -5.11 -1.48 -28.14
CA LEU A 13 -6.00 -1.87 -29.23
C LEU A 13 -6.31 -0.69 -30.16
N VAL A 14 -6.54 0.49 -29.58
CA VAL A 14 -6.77 1.73 -30.33
C VAL A 14 -5.51 2.15 -31.08
N ASP A 15 -4.33 2.12 -30.46
CA ASP A 15 -3.07 2.41 -31.16
C ASP A 15 -2.83 1.44 -32.33
N LYS A 16 -3.09 0.13 -32.15
CA LYS A 16 -2.99 -0.85 -33.25
C LYS A 16 -3.91 -0.50 -34.42
N ARG A 17 -5.15 -0.06 -34.15
CA ARG A 17 -6.11 0.36 -35.19
C ARG A 17 -5.66 1.65 -35.87
N LEU A 18 -5.24 2.67 -35.11
CA LEU A 18 -4.72 3.93 -35.66
C LEU A 18 -3.45 3.69 -36.49
N LYS A 19 -2.56 2.79 -36.05
CA LYS A 19 -1.36 2.38 -36.80
C LYS A 19 -1.70 1.81 -38.17
N ASN A 20 -2.70 0.93 -38.23
CA ASN A 20 -3.12 0.35 -39.49
C ASN A 20 -3.77 1.41 -40.40
N LEU A 21 -4.60 2.29 -39.83
CA LEU A 21 -5.24 3.39 -40.58
C LEU A 21 -4.20 4.34 -41.19
N PHE A 22 -3.22 4.78 -40.40
CA PHE A 22 -2.21 5.75 -40.83
C PHE A 22 -1.22 5.16 -41.84
N LYS A 23 -1.02 3.84 -41.84
CA LYS A 23 -0.27 3.15 -42.90
C LYS A 23 -1.02 3.08 -44.22
N GLN A 24 -2.35 2.96 -44.18
CA GLN A 24 -3.17 2.77 -45.37
C GLN A 24 -3.50 4.08 -46.08
N VAL A 25 -3.55 5.20 -45.35
CA VAL A 25 -3.96 6.50 -45.90
C VAL A 25 -2.86 7.55 -45.65
N PRO A 26 -2.13 8.00 -46.69
CA PRO A 26 -1.13 9.06 -46.57
C PRO A 26 -1.73 10.36 -46.02
N LYS A 27 -0.98 11.09 -45.17
CA LYS A 27 -1.35 12.38 -44.57
C LYS A 27 -2.63 12.40 -43.72
N VAL A 28 -3.24 11.24 -43.44
CA VAL A 28 -4.45 11.17 -42.63
C VAL A 28 -4.23 11.71 -41.22
N SER A 29 -3.01 11.58 -40.67
CA SER A 29 -2.63 12.16 -39.37
C SER A 29 -2.81 13.68 -39.34
N GLU A 30 -2.37 14.39 -40.38
CA GLU A 30 -2.57 15.85 -40.52
C GLU A 30 -4.05 16.22 -40.62
N SER A 31 -4.83 15.45 -41.38
CA SER A 31 -6.28 15.67 -41.51
C SER A 31 -7.02 15.52 -40.19
N TRP A 32 -6.62 14.55 -39.36
CA TRP A 32 -7.19 14.36 -38.02
C TRP A 32 -6.88 15.54 -37.09
N VAL A 33 -5.65 16.06 -37.11
CA VAL A 33 -5.29 17.23 -36.29
C VAL A 33 -6.06 18.47 -36.74
N LYS A 34 -6.16 18.71 -38.06
CA LYS A 34 -6.98 19.80 -38.60
C LYS A 34 -8.46 19.66 -38.23
N LEU A 35 -9.00 18.45 -38.28
CA LEU A 35 -10.38 18.18 -37.85
C LEU A 35 -10.56 18.54 -36.37
N LEU A 36 -9.67 18.06 -35.49
CA LEU A 36 -9.72 18.37 -34.06
C LEU A 36 -9.68 19.88 -33.77
N GLN A 37 -8.83 20.61 -34.49
CA GLN A 37 -8.74 22.07 -34.38
C GLN A 37 -9.98 22.80 -34.92
N SER A 38 -10.71 22.20 -35.86
CA SER A 38 -11.92 22.77 -36.46
C SER A 38 -13.19 22.55 -35.62
N ILE A 39 -13.17 21.63 -34.66
CA ILE A 39 -14.33 21.35 -33.81
C ILE A 39 -14.52 22.50 -32.83
N SER A 40 -15.67 23.18 -32.90
CA SER A 40 -15.99 24.34 -32.05
C SER A 40 -16.18 23.98 -30.58
N GLU A 41 -16.77 22.80 -30.30
CA GLU A 41 -17.03 22.31 -28.96
C GLU A 41 -16.59 20.86 -28.82
N LEU A 42 -15.45 20.65 -28.16
CA LEU A 42 -14.96 19.32 -27.79
C LEU A 42 -15.71 18.82 -26.55
N ASP A 43 -15.90 17.51 -26.46
CA ASP A 43 -16.51 16.82 -25.32
C ASP A 43 -15.55 15.78 -24.69
N LEU A 44 -16.04 15.05 -23.69
CA LEU A 44 -15.26 14.03 -22.97
C LEU A 44 -14.80 12.86 -23.85
N ALA A 45 -15.57 12.50 -24.89
CA ALA A 45 -15.17 11.46 -25.82
C ALA A 45 -13.95 11.91 -26.64
N HIS A 46 -13.92 13.18 -27.04
CA HIS A 46 -12.78 13.73 -27.78
C HIS A 46 -11.47 13.68 -26.97
N LEU A 47 -11.52 13.86 -25.65
CA LEU A 47 -10.32 13.75 -24.79
C LEU A 47 -9.65 12.38 -24.85
N GLY A 48 -10.44 11.31 -24.99
CA GLY A 48 -9.91 9.96 -25.17
C GLY A 48 -9.19 9.80 -26.52
N MET A 49 -9.76 10.37 -27.59
CA MET A 49 -9.12 10.33 -28.91
C MET A 49 -7.83 11.15 -28.94
N ILE A 50 -7.85 12.36 -28.36
CA ILE A 50 -6.67 13.22 -28.20
C ILE A 50 -5.56 12.47 -27.46
N SER A 51 -5.89 11.79 -26.36
CA SER A 51 -4.92 11.01 -25.59
C SER A 51 -4.30 9.85 -26.39
N ALA A 52 -5.10 9.16 -27.21
CA ALA A 52 -4.60 8.12 -28.10
C ALA A 52 -3.66 8.68 -29.19
N LEU A 53 -3.97 9.86 -29.73
CA LEU A 53 -3.12 10.55 -30.70
C LEU A 53 -1.81 11.03 -30.06
N LEU A 54 -1.85 11.59 -28.85
CA LEU A 54 -0.65 12.00 -28.10
C LEU A 54 0.30 10.81 -27.87
N HIS A 55 -0.24 9.69 -27.40
CA HIS A 55 0.54 8.47 -27.18
C HIS A 55 1.32 8.06 -28.44
N ARG A 56 0.65 8.13 -29.59
CA ARG A 56 1.20 7.73 -30.89
C ARG A 56 2.20 8.74 -31.44
N PHE A 57 1.82 10.01 -31.50
CA PHE A 57 2.63 11.07 -32.12
C PHE A 57 3.90 11.36 -31.33
N LYS A 58 3.93 11.07 -30.02
CA LYS A 58 5.11 11.25 -29.17
C LYS A 58 6.42 10.72 -29.77
N THR A 59 6.37 9.62 -30.51
CA THR A 59 7.56 9.01 -31.14
C THR A 59 7.56 9.04 -32.66
N THR A 60 6.43 9.38 -33.29
CA THR A 60 6.26 9.23 -34.74
C THR A 60 6.13 10.56 -35.48
N GLU A 61 5.51 11.58 -34.87
CA GLU A 61 5.16 12.85 -35.54
C GLU A 61 5.28 14.03 -34.54
N PRO A 62 6.49 14.52 -34.22
CA PRO A 62 6.69 15.51 -33.15
C PRO A 62 5.98 16.85 -33.37
N THR A 63 5.84 17.30 -34.62
CA THR A 63 5.16 18.56 -34.96
C THR A 63 3.66 18.48 -34.73
N LEU A 64 3.04 17.35 -35.08
CA LEU A 64 1.62 17.09 -34.81
C LEU A 64 1.37 16.84 -33.31
N TYR A 65 2.34 16.25 -32.61
CA TYR A 65 2.27 16.06 -31.17
C TYR A 65 2.06 17.38 -30.42
N GLU A 66 2.85 18.41 -30.71
CA GLU A 66 2.71 19.71 -30.02
C GLU A 66 1.35 20.37 -30.32
N GLN A 67 0.84 20.26 -31.54
CA GLN A 67 -0.50 20.79 -31.90
C GLN A 67 -1.61 20.08 -31.12
N VAL A 68 -1.56 18.76 -31.03
CA VAL A 68 -2.55 17.96 -30.29
C VAL A 68 -2.41 18.20 -28.78
N LYS A 69 -1.19 18.40 -28.27
CA LYS A 69 -0.90 18.70 -26.86
C LYS A 69 -1.59 19.99 -26.44
N THR A 70 -1.43 21.07 -27.19
CA THR A 70 -2.09 22.35 -26.89
C THR A 70 -3.61 22.20 -26.82
N VAL A 71 -4.23 21.61 -27.85
CA VAL A 71 -5.68 21.37 -27.89
C VAL A 71 -6.14 20.50 -26.72
N GLY A 72 -5.37 19.45 -26.41
CA GLY A 72 -5.69 18.51 -25.33
C GLY A 72 -5.66 19.15 -23.95
N ILE A 73 -4.63 19.93 -23.64
CA ILE A 73 -4.47 20.59 -22.34
C ILE A 73 -5.57 21.63 -22.14
N ASP A 74 -5.86 22.46 -23.14
CA ASP A 74 -6.93 23.47 -23.05
C ASP A 74 -8.30 22.83 -22.88
N SER A 75 -8.57 21.75 -23.63
CA SER A 75 -9.82 20.99 -23.51
C SER A 75 -9.95 20.32 -22.15
N TYR A 76 -8.87 19.73 -21.63
CA TYR A 76 -8.84 19.14 -20.29
C TYR A 76 -9.12 20.19 -19.21
N THR A 77 -8.47 21.35 -19.28
CA THR A 77 -8.69 22.45 -18.34
C THR A 77 -10.14 22.93 -18.38
N LYS A 78 -10.74 23.05 -19.57
CA LYS A 78 -12.14 23.50 -19.71
C LYS A 78 -13.15 22.44 -19.26
N LEU A 79 -13.01 21.20 -19.74
CA LEU A 79 -14.02 20.14 -19.60
C LEU A 79 -13.89 19.34 -18.30
N ILE A 80 -12.68 19.21 -17.75
CA ILE A 80 -12.45 18.51 -16.49
C ILE A 80 -12.24 19.50 -15.35
N LEU A 81 -11.30 20.44 -15.48
CA LEU A 81 -10.98 21.34 -14.36
C LEU A 81 -12.02 22.45 -14.17
N GLY A 82 -12.63 22.92 -15.26
CA GLY A 82 -13.65 23.98 -15.27
C GLY A 82 -15.09 23.48 -15.20
N THR A 83 -15.30 22.17 -15.03
CA THR A 83 -16.65 21.60 -15.01
C THR A 83 -17.48 22.09 -13.84
N ARG A 84 -18.80 22.15 -14.06
CA ARG A 84 -19.81 22.37 -13.02
C ARG A 84 -20.51 21.08 -12.60
N THR A 85 -20.18 19.97 -13.25
CA THR A 85 -20.72 18.64 -12.95
C THR A 85 -19.59 17.71 -12.58
N LYS A 86 -19.85 16.85 -11.61
CA LYS A 86 -18.91 15.89 -11.07
C LYS A 86 -18.31 15.01 -12.19
N PRO A 87 -16.98 15.02 -12.42
CA PRO A 87 -16.35 14.12 -13.37
C PRO A 87 -16.50 12.68 -12.90
N TYR A 88 -17.02 11.79 -13.73
CA TYR A 88 -17.07 10.36 -13.43
C TYR A 88 -15.78 9.66 -13.86
N ASP A 89 -15.36 8.60 -13.15
CA ASP A 89 -14.06 7.91 -13.37
C ASP A 89 -13.77 7.52 -14.83
N ALA A 90 -14.81 7.13 -15.57
CA ALA A 90 -14.67 6.75 -16.98
C ALA A 90 -14.25 7.92 -17.89
N ALA A 91 -14.45 9.17 -17.47
CA ALA A 91 -13.99 10.38 -18.16
C ALA A 91 -12.54 10.74 -17.80
N LEU A 92 -12.07 10.38 -16.60
CA LEU A 92 -10.72 10.71 -16.13
C LEU A 92 -9.64 9.76 -16.70
N LYS A 93 -9.93 8.46 -16.77
CA LYS A 93 -8.97 7.45 -17.26
C LYS A 93 -8.43 7.75 -18.67
N PRO A 94 -9.28 8.12 -19.65
CA PRO A 94 -8.81 8.41 -21.01
C PRO A 94 -7.86 9.60 -21.06
N CYS A 95 -7.91 10.55 -20.11
CA CYS A 95 -7.09 11.77 -20.12
C CYS A 95 -5.63 11.57 -19.69
N THR A 96 -5.22 10.34 -19.39
CA THR A 96 -3.89 10.03 -18.84
C THR A 96 -2.74 10.58 -19.69
N GLU A 97 -2.80 10.41 -21.01
CA GLU A 97 -1.71 10.85 -21.90
C GLU A 97 -1.70 12.37 -22.10
N ILE A 98 -2.87 13.04 -22.03
CA ILE A 98 -2.95 14.51 -21.97
C ILE A 98 -2.22 14.99 -20.71
N ILE A 99 -2.52 14.42 -19.54
CA ILE A 99 -1.90 14.83 -18.28
C ILE A 99 -0.38 14.61 -18.32
N ARG A 100 0.07 13.47 -18.84
CA ARG A 100 1.51 13.16 -19.00
C ARG A 100 2.25 14.08 -19.96
N SER A 101 1.52 14.75 -20.86
CA SER A 101 2.09 15.72 -21.80
C SER A 101 2.32 17.11 -21.22
N ILE A 102 1.74 17.40 -20.03
CA ILE A 102 1.90 18.68 -19.34
C ILE A 102 3.35 18.82 -18.85
N ASP A 103 3.99 19.92 -19.21
CA ASP A 103 5.27 20.34 -18.65
C ASP A 103 5.08 21.31 -17.47
N ILE A 104 6.16 21.56 -16.73
CA ILE A 104 6.13 22.37 -15.50
C ILE A 104 5.66 23.81 -15.74
N GLU A 105 6.04 24.42 -16.87
CA GLU A 105 5.67 25.80 -17.18
C GLU A 105 4.20 25.91 -17.57
N THR A 106 3.70 24.97 -18.37
CA THR A 106 2.26 24.87 -18.70
C THR A 106 1.44 24.58 -17.45
N PHE A 107 1.96 23.75 -16.54
CA PHE A 107 1.28 23.52 -15.27
C PHE A 107 1.18 24.79 -14.43
N LYS A 108 2.28 25.54 -14.28
CA LYS A 108 2.29 26.80 -13.52
C LYS A 108 1.34 27.85 -14.08
N THR A 109 1.31 28.00 -15.40
CA THR A 109 0.64 29.13 -16.07
C THR A 109 -0.82 28.85 -16.42
N ASN A 110 -1.20 27.59 -16.65
CA ASN A 110 -2.55 27.21 -17.09
C ASN A 110 -3.24 26.28 -16.09
N VAL A 111 -2.64 25.12 -15.81
CA VAL A 111 -3.32 24.01 -15.10
C VAL A 111 -3.50 24.30 -13.61
N TYR A 112 -2.45 24.73 -12.91
CA TYR A 112 -2.49 25.05 -11.48
C TYR A 112 -3.47 26.19 -11.17
N PRO A 113 -3.50 27.32 -11.90
CA PRO A 113 -4.52 28.35 -11.71
C PRO A 113 -5.95 27.83 -11.85
N ALA A 114 -6.20 26.90 -12.77
CA ALA A 114 -7.51 26.27 -12.92
C ALA A 114 -7.86 25.37 -11.74
N VAL A 115 -6.92 24.51 -11.30
CA VAL A 115 -7.10 23.67 -10.10
C VAL A 115 -7.37 24.53 -8.86
N ASN A 116 -6.57 25.56 -8.63
CA ASN A 116 -6.70 26.46 -7.49
C ASN A 116 -8.08 27.14 -7.50
N ARG A 117 -8.46 27.75 -8.63
CA ARG A 117 -9.76 28.41 -8.78
C ARG A 117 -10.92 27.46 -8.52
N SER A 118 -10.88 26.24 -9.05
CA SER A 118 -11.96 25.26 -8.91
C SER A 118 -12.03 24.68 -7.51
N LEU A 119 -10.91 24.40 -6.84
CA LEU A 119 -10.90 23.92 -5.46
C LEU A 119 -11.43 24.97 -4.48
N LEU A 120 -11.17 26.26 -4.74
CA LEU A 120 -11.69 27.34 -3.91
C LEU A 120 -13.19 27.61 -4.12
N ARG A 121 -13.71 27.37 -5.33
CA ARG A 121 -15.11 27.71 -5.69
C ARG A 121 -16.07 26.54 -5.57
N ASN A 122 -15.62 25.34 -5.93
CA ASN A 122 -16.45 24.15 -6.05
C ASN A 122 -15.65 22.87 -5.73
N PRO A 123 -15.10 22.74 -4.50
CA PRO A 123 -14.30 21.57 -4.10
C PRO A 123 -15.08 20.25 -4.23
N GLU A 124 -16.39 20.26 -3.98
CA GLU A 124 -17.32 19.13 -4.14
C GLU A 124 -17.33 18.50 -5.53
N ILE A 125 -17.02 19.31 -6.54
CA ILE A 125 -17.04 18.88 -7.94
C ILE A 125 -15.64 18.43 -8.36
N ILE A 126 -14.62 19.24 -8.08
CA ILE A 126 -13.32 19.06 -8.71
C ILE A 126 -12.39 18.09 -7.97
N ILE A 127 -12.57 17.89 -6.66
CA ILE A 127 -11.61 17.13 -5.84
C ILE A 127 -11.39 15.70 -6.37
N GLU A 128 -12.38 15.09 -7.01
CA GLU A 128 -12.26 13.73 -7.57
C GLU A 128 -11.35 13.63 -8.80
N ALA A 129 -11.17 14.73 -9.54
CA ALA A 129 -10.22 14.76 -10.66
C ALA A 129 -8.77 14.96 -10.19
N VAL A 130 -8.56 15.55 -9.01
CA VAL A 130 -7.23 15.94 -8.51
C VAL A 130 -6.29 14.75 -8.31
N PRO A 131 -6.71 13.60 -7.73
CA PRO A 131 -5.83 12.44 -7.61
C PRO A 131 -5.31 11.94 -8.95
N SER A 132 -6.18 11.90 -9.98
CA SER A 132 -5.82 11.45 -11.33
C SER A 132 -4.82 12.40 -11.98
N LEU A 133 -5.03 13.72 -11.82
CA LEU A 133 -4.08 14.73 -12.27
C LEU A 133 -2.71 14.50 -11.61
N LEU A 134 -2.66 14.52 -10.28
CA LEU A 134 -1.42 14.44 -9.52
C LEU A 134 -0.68 13.11 -9.77
N CYS A 135 -1.37 11.97 -9.88
CA CYS A 135 -0.72 10.69 -10.12
C CYS A 135 -0.05 10.58 -11.51
N ASN A 136 -0.49 11.37 -12.50
CA ASN A 136 -0.04 11.22 -13.88
C ASN A 136 0.96 12.28 -14.35
N LEU A 137 1.16 13.36 -13.59
CA LEU A 137 2.22 14.34 -13.86
C LEU A 137 3.61 13.66 -13.83
N GLN A 138 4.52 14.15 -14.68
CA GLN A 138 5.84 13.56 -14.92
C GLN A 138 7.00 14.45 -14.43
N PHE A 139 6.73 15.35 -13.48
CA PHE A 139 7.70 16.28 -12.93
C PHE A 139 7.47 16.50 -11.42
N ASP A 140 8.52 16.91 -10.72
CA ASP A 140 8.50 17.18 -9.28
C ASP A 140 7.62 18.40 -8.93
N LEU A 141 6.75 18.22 -7.95
CA LEU A 141 5.81 19.26 -7.47
C LEU A 141 6.30 20.02 -6.24
N SER A 142 7.53 19.78 -5.76
CA SER A 142 8.07 20.40 -4.53
C SER A 142 7.82 21.91 -4.43
N TYR A 143 7.96 22.66 -5.53
CA TYR A 143 7.79 24.12 -5.53
C TYR A 143 6.34 24.61 -5.27
N THR A 144 5.32 23.79 -5.55
CA THR A 144 3.89 24.12 -5.36
C THR A 144 3.20 23.25 -4.32
N ALA A 145 3.86 22.22 -3.81
CA ALA A 145 3.22 21.20 -2.98
C ALA A 145 2.64 21.75 -1.67
N ASN A 146 3.28 22.76 -1.06
CA ASN A 146 2.75 23.44 0.13
C ASN A 146 1.41 24.13 -0.15
N GLU A 147 1.31 24.84 -1.27
CA GLU A 147 0.06 25.53 -1.65
C GLU A 147 -1.04 24.52 -2.03
N LEU A 148 -0.68 23.44 -2.73
CA LEU A 148 -1.60 22.33 -2.99
C LEU A 148 -2.08 21.67 -1.69
N ALA A 149 -1.20 21.45 -0.72
CA ALA A 149 -1.58 20.88 0.58
C ALA A 149 -2.59 21.76 1.32
N LYS A 150 -2.41 23.09 1.29
CA LYS A 150 -3.36 24.05 1.87
C LYS A 150 -4.73 24.02 1.18
N LEU A 151 -4.76 23.82 -0.14
CA LEU A 151 -6.01 23.67 -0.90
C LEU A 151 -6.74 22.34 -0.58
N LEU A 152 -5.97 21.29 -0.25
CA LEU A 152 -6.50 19.95 0.02
C LEU A 152 -6.90 19.72 1.48
N ALA A 153 -6.36 20.49 2.43
CA ALA A 153 -6.64 20.31 3.85
C ALA A 153 -8.10 20.60 4.26
N PRO A 154 -8.80 21.63 3.74
CA PRO A 154 -10.20 21.84 4.10
C PRO A 154 -11.14 20.70 3.67
N PRO A 155 -11.06 20.17 2.41
CA PRO A 155 -11.83 18.98 2.03
C PRO A 155 -11.50 17.72 2.84
N LEU A 156 -10.25 17.59 3.32
CA LEU A 156 -9.79 16.44 4.12
C LEU A 156 -10.53 16.30 5.47
N VAL A 157 -11.01 17.42 6.02
CA VAL A 157 -11.75 17.42 7.29
C VAL A 157 -13.24 17.68 7.11
N SER A 158 -13.73 17.59 5.87
CA SER A 158 -15.14 17.78 5.56
C SER A 158 -16.02 16.75 6.28
N LYS A 159 -17.30 17.06 6.45
CA LYS A 159 -18.31 16.10 6.92
C LYS A 159 -18.76 15.14 5.81
N THR A 160 -18.43 15.45 4.56
CA THR A 160 -18.80 14.64 3.40
C THR A 160 -17.71 13.61 3.12
N GLU A 161 -18.04 12.33 3.32
CA GLU A 161 -17.09 11.20 3.19
C GLU A 161 -16.41 11.15 1.81
N SER A 162 -17.13 11.46 0.73
CA SER A 162 -16.54 11.46 -0.62
C SER A 162 -15.50 12.56 -0.83
N LEU A 163 -15.70 13.74 -0.20
CA LEU A 163 -14.73 14.85 -0.24
C LEU A 163 -13.46 14.47 0.50
N GLU A 164 -13.62 13.94 1.70
CA GLU A 164 -12.54 13.46 2.55
C GLU A 164 -11.70 12.39 1.83
N ALA A 165 -12.35 11.35 1.30
CA ALA A 165 -11.68 10.25 0.62
C ALA A 165 -10.88 10.72 -0.61
N SER A 166 -11.44 11.65 -1.38
CA SER A 166 -10.78 12.24 -2.55
C SER A 166 -9.60 13.14 -2.16
N ALA A 167 -9.73 13.90 -1.08
CA ALA A 167 -8.66 14.72 -0.54
C ALA A 167 -7.50 13.85 -0.01
N LEU A 168 -7.81 12.78 0.72
CA LEU A 168 -6.81 11.83 1.19
C LEU A 168 -6.08 11.17 0.01
N THR A 169 -6.82 10.73 -1.01
CA THR A 169 -6.22 10.16 -2.23
C THR A 169 -5.34 11.21 -2.96
N SER A 170 -5.73 12.48 -2.93
CA SER A 170 -4.93 13.59 -3.47
C SER A 170 -3.63 13.79 -2.68
N PHE A 171 -3.65 13.72 -1.35
CA PHE A 171 -2.44 13.75 -0.53
C PHE A 171 -1.51 12.56 -0.82
N GLN A 172 -2.06 11.37 -1.02
CA GLN A 172 -1.28 10.19 -1.42
C GLN A 172 -0.64 10.35 -2.80
N ALA A 173 -1.36 10.95 -3.75
CA ALA A 173 -0.83 11.26 -5.07
C ALA A 173 0.25 12.35 -5.01
N LEU A 174 0.00 13.42 -4.25
CA LEU A 174 0.93 14.52 -4.04
C LEU A 174 2.22 14.04 -3.39
N ALA A 175 2.14 13.20 -2.35
CA ALA A 175 3.31 12.64 -1.67
C ALA A 175 4.29 11.96 -2.64
N LYS A 176 3.77 11.25 -3.66
CA LYS A 176 4.58 10.58 -4.69
C LYS A 176 5.26 11.54 -5.68
N GLN A 177 4.78 12.78 -5.77
CA GLN A 177 5.30 13.80 -6.68
C GLN A 177 6.29 14.77 -6.03
N ILE A 178 6.54 14.65 -4.72
CA ILE A 178 7.48 15.53 -4.01
C ILE A 178 8.83 14.83 -3.89
N ALA A 179 9.86 15.38 -4.52
CA ALA A 179 11.24 14.92 -4.41
C ALA A 179 12.01 15.60 -3.26
N ASN A 180 11.67 16.85 -2.90
CA ASN A 180 12.36 17.59 -1.83
C ASN A 180 11.83 17.19 -0.44
N GLY A 181 12.73 16.72 0.44
CA GLY A 181 12.40 16.29 1.80
C GLY A 181 11.93 17.42 2.72
N GLU A 182 12.49 18.61 2.59
CA GLU A 182 12.10 19.79 3.38
C GLU A 182 10.64 20.18 3.09
N THR A 183 10.24 20.10 1.82
CA THR A 183 8.85 20.35 1.42
C THR A 183 7.91 19.31 2.05
N VAL A 184 8.28 18.03 2.05
CA VAL A 184 7.49 16.99 2.72
C VAL A 184 7.35 17.31 4.21
N LEU A 185 8.45 17.59 4.91
CA LEU A 185 8.44 17.91 6.34
C LEU A 185 7.62 19.18 6.65
N SER A 186 7.69 20.18 5.77
CA SER A 186 6.88 21.41 5.87
C SER A 186 5.38 21.13 5.80
N ILE A 187 4.94 20.28 4.87
CA ILE A 187 3.53 19.86 4.77
C ILE A 187 3.14 19.03 6.01
N VAL A 188 3.98 18.12 6.47
CA VAL A 188 3.72 17.33 7.67
C VAL A 188 3.56 18.23 8.90
N GLN A 189 4.44 19.23 9.06
CA GLN A 189 4.34 20.22 10.12
C GLN A 189 3.03 21.02 10.03
N TYR A 190 2.62 21.44 8.83
CA TYR A 190 1.34 22.09 8.61
C TYR A 190 0.15 21.22 9.05
N LEU A 191 0.14 19.93 8.68
CA LEU A 191 -0.92 18.99 9.08
C LEU A 191 -0.93 18.74 10.60
N PHE A 192 0.24 18.67 11.24
CA PHE A 192 0.31 18.59 12.71
C PHE A 192 -0.21 19.86 13.39
N ASN A 193 0.02 21.03 12.81
CA ASN A 193 -0.54 22.27 13.33
C ASN A 193 -2.08 22.28 13.23
N ILE A 194 -2.66 21.70 12.17
CA ILE A 194 -4.11 21.47 12.06
C ILE A 194 -4.59 20.52 13.17
N LEU A 195 -3.91 19.38 13.38
CA LEU A 195 -4.27 18.43 14.43
C LEU A 195 -4.25 19.05 15.84
N ASN A 196 -3.25 19.90 16.09
CA ASN A 196 -3.09 20.59 17.38
C ASN A 196 -3.99 21.82 17.51
N GLY A 197 -4.73 22.20 16.47
CA GLY A 197 -5.58 23.39 16.44
C GLY A 197 -4.80 24.71 16.51
N THR A 198 -3.51 24.69 16.18
CA THR A 198 -2.67 25.90 16.11
C THR A 198 -2.73 26.57 14.75
N ASP A 199 -3.17 25.85 13.72
CA ASP A 199 -3.46 26.40 12.40
C ASP A 199 -4.93 26.79 12.27
N SER A 200 -5.21 28.02 11.83
CA SER A 200 -6.56 28.58 11.71
C SER A 200 -7.17 28.42 10.31
N SER A 201 -6.47 27.81 9.36
CA SER A 201 -6.99 27.60 7.99
C SER A 201 -8.16 26.60 7.95
N VAL A 202 -8.30 25.80 9.00
CA VAL A 202 -9.35 24.78 9.13
C VAL A 202 -10.00 24.92 10.50
N SER A 203 -11.32 24.70 10.58
CA SER A 203 -12.04 24.69 11.86
C SER A 203 -11.47 23.64 12.81
N LYS A 204 -11.46 23.92 14.11
CA LYS A 204 -11.01 22.97 15.14
C LYS A 204 -11.66 21.60 14.94
N LEU A 205 -10.84 20.56 14.92
CA LEU A 205 -11.27 19.19 14.72
C LEU A 205 -12.08 18.74 15.94
N SER A 206 -13.39 18.61 15.76
CA SER A 206 -14.32 18.25 16.83
C SER A 206 -14.67 16.77 16.83
N VAL A 207 -14.40 16.07 15.71
CA VAL A 207 -14.74 14.66 15.50
C VAL A 207 -13.46 13.84 15.36
N ILE A 208 -13.46 12.64 15.94
CA ILE A 208 -12.31 11.71 15.87
C ILE A 208 -11.95 11.38 14.41
N SER A 209 -12.95 11.12 13.54
CA SER A 209 -12.70 10.81 12.13
C SER A 209 -11.90 11.89 11.41
N GLN A 210 -12.20 13.17 11.66
CA GLN A 210 -11.43 14.29 11.09
C GLN A 210 -9.96 14.23 11.50
N ARG A 211 -9.66 13.88 12.77
CA ARG A 211 -8.29 13.70 13.25
C ARG A 211 -7.62 12.51 12.55
N GLU A 212 -8.35 11.40 12.40
CA GLU A 212 -7.87 10.21 11.68
C GLU A 212 -7.50 10.52 10.23
N ASN A 213 -8.25 11.41 9.57
CA ASN A 213 -7.99 11.81 8.17
C ASN A 213 -6.73 12.65 8.02
N VAL A 214 -6.52 13.61 8.92
CA VAL A 214 -5.28 14.39 8.93
C VAL A 214 -4.09 13.48 9.26
N LEU A 215 -4.24 12.54 10.19
CA LEU A 215 -3.24 11.52 10.47
C LEU A 215 -2.96 10.64 9.24
N ASN A 216 -3.98 10.20 8.50
CA ASN A 216 -3.84 9.43 7.28
C ASN A 216 -3.04 10.20 6.20
N ALA A 217 -3.24 11.51 6.09
CA ALA A 217 -2.46 12.36 5.19
C ALA A 217 -0.98 12.49 5.64
N ILE A 218 -0.74 12.62 6.95
CA ILE A 218 0.62 12.59 7.53
C ILE A 218 1.31 11.26 7.24
N GLY A 219 0.61 10.14 7.45
CA GLY A 219 1.14 8.81 7.13
C GLY A 219 1.37 8.61 5.63
N ALA A 220 0.53 9.19 4.76
CA ALA A 220 0.72 9.14 3.32
C ALA A 220 2.03 9.81 2.87
N LEU A 221 2.41 10.93 3.50
CA LEU A 221 3.64 11.67 3.19
C LEU A 221 4.92 10.89 3.52
N SER A 222 4.86 9.92 4.44
CA SER A 222 6.00 9.03 4.74
C SER A 222 6.47 8.24 3.51
N ARG A 223 5.56 8.00 2.55
CA ARG A 223 5.77 7.25 1.30
C ARG A 223 6.30 8.11 0.15
N SER A 224 6.66 9.37 0.41
CA SER A 224 7.32 10.21 -0.59
C SER A 224 8.64 9.57 -1.06
N PRO A 225 8.99 9.67 -2.36
CA PRO A 225 10.24 9.17 -2.90
C PRO A 225 11.46 9.99 -2.46
N SER A 226 11.27 11.09 -1.71
CA SER A 226 12.35 11.94 -1.23
C SER A 226 13.38 11.15 -0.43
N LYS A 227 14.63 11.20 -0.90
CA LYS A 227 15.79 10.56 -0.26
C LYS A 227 16.50 11.47 0.75
N ASN A 228 16.17 12.77 0.79
CA ASN A 228 16.88 13.77 1.57
C ASN A 228 16.24 14.05 2.94
N ILE A 229 15.32 13.20 3.40
CA ILE A 229 14.82 13.26 4.79
C ILE A 229 15.77 12.41 5.63
N SER A 230 16.52 13.07 6.51
CA SER A 230 17.50 12.41 7.37
C SER A 230 16.81 11.65 8.52
N GLN A 231 17.58 10.81 9.21
CA GLN A 231 17.08 10.13 10.42
C GLN A 231 16.80 11.11 11.55
N GLU A 232 17.63 12.16 11.66
CA GLU A 232 17.45 13.20 12.67
C GLU A 232 16.15 13.96 12.45
N ASP A 233 15.75 14.20 11.19
CA ASP A 233 14.47 14.83 10.88
C ASP A 233 13.28 13.97 11.34
N ILE A 234 13.37 12.65 11.15
CA ILE A 234 12.33 11.71 11.58
C ILE A 234 12.26 11.62 13.10
N LEU A 235 13.41 11.60 13.79
CA LEU A 235 13.45 11.61 15.25
C LEU A 235 12.92 12.94 15.82
N LYS A 236 13.26 14.09 15.22
CA LYS A 236 12.68 15.39 15.58
C LYS A 236 11.17 15.43 15.37
N LEU A 237 10.68 14.86 14.28
CA LEU A 237 9.25 14.72 14.00
C LEU A 237 8.56 13.89 15.10
N PHE A 238 9.17 12.78 15.49
CA PHE A 238 8.71 11.94 16.58
C PHE A 238 8.66 12.69 17.91
N ASP A 239 9.79 13.26 18.34
CA ASP A 239 9.94 13.94 19.63
C ASP A 239 8.98 15.13 19.76
N LYS A 240 8.87 15.92 18.69
CA LYS A 240 8.05 17.14 18.69
C LYS A 240 6.55 16.86 18.64
N TYR A 241 6.13 15.87 17.86
CA TYR A 241 4.72 15.67 17.55
C TYR A 241 4.16 14.34 18.04
N PHE A 242 4.69 13.20 17.59
CA PHE A 242 4.12 11.90 17.93
C PHE A 242 4.22 11.58 19.42
N TYR A 243 5.38 11.82 20.04
CA TYR A 243 5.61 11.48 21.44
C TYR A 243 4.59 12.16 22.36
N SER A 244 4.47 13.49 22.28
CA SER A 244 3.55 14.25 23.13
C SER A 244 2.09 13.93 22.85
N MET A 245 1.70 13.81 21.57
CA MET A 245 0.32 13.53 21.18
C MET A 245 -0.14 12.15 21.65
N ILE A 246 0.70 11.12 21.52
CA ILE A 246 0.38 9.77 21.97
C ILE A 246 0.33 9.70 23.51
N GLN A 247 1.22 10.40 24.21
CA GLN A 247 1.23 10.39 25.68
C GLN A 247 0.01 11.08 26.32
N GLN A 248 -0.57 12.06 25.63
CA GLN A 248 -1.73 12.83 26.13
C GLN A 248 -3.08 12.25 25.70
N GLU A 249 -3.09 11.41 24.67
CA GLU A 249 -4.32 10.82 24.15
C GLU A 249 -4.84 9.71 25.08
N VAL A 250 -6.15 9.71 25.30
CA VAL A 250 -6.84 8.72 26.15
C VAL A 250 -7.64 7.73 25.33
N HIS A 251 -7.98 8.08 24.08
CA HIS A 251 -8.70 7.21 23.19
C HIS A 251 -7.75 6.19 22.54
N GLU A 252 -7.71 4.98 23.11
CA GLU A 252 -6.85 3.86 22.67
C GLU A 252 -6.91 3.58 21.17
N GLY A 253 -8.10 3.66 20.55
CA GLY A 253 -8.23 3.47 19.10
C GLY A 253 -7.46 4.52 18.28
N LEU A 254 -7.41 5.76 18.78
CA LEU A 254 -6.68 6.84 18.11
C LEU A 254 -5.17 6.75 18.38
N ILE A 255 -4.77 6.27 19.56
CA ILE A 255 -3.37 5.91 19.84
C ILE A 255 -2.89 4.87 18.84
N GLY A 256 -3.67 3.79 18.66
CA GLY A 256 -3.38 2.75 17.67
C GLY A 256 -3.24 3.33 16.26
N HIS A 257 -4.15 4.21 15.86
CA HIS A 257 -4.09 4.88 14.54
C HIS A 257 -2.86 5.77 14.39
N MET A 258 -2.50 6.57 15.40
CA MET A 258 -1.29 7.39 15.39
C MET A 258 -0.03 6.55 15.21
N LEU A 259 0.08 5.43 15.95
CA LEU A 259 1.19 4.47 15.81
C LEU A 259 1.25 3.85 14.42
N GLN A 260 0.09 3.56 13.81
CA GLN A 260 0.02 3.07 12.43
C GLN A 260 0.56 4.11 11.44
N GLN A 261 0.23 5.39 11.59
CA GLN A 261 0.75 6.44 10.70
C GLN A 261 2.24 6.71 10.96
N MET A 262 2.69 6.60 12.21
CA MET A 262 4.09 6.71 12.60
C MET A 262 4.96 5.59 12.01
N THR A 263 4.39 4.38 11.83
CA THR A 263 5.09 3.21 11.29
C THR A 263 5.77 3.48 9.95
N GLY A 264 5.12 4.21 9.03
CA GLY A 264 5.71 4.56 7.75
C GLY A 264 6.96 5.43 7.88
N TRP A 265 6.94 6.38 8.83
CA TRP A 265 8.07 7.26 9.13
C TRP A 265 9.22 6.48 9.78
N CYS A 266 8.93 5.74 10.85
CA CYS A 266 9.96 4.98 11.56
C CYS A 266 10.57 3.86 10.71
N SER A 267 9.85 3.34 9.71
CA SER A 267 10.38 2.36 8.77
C SER A 267 11.57 2.84 7.93
N ARG A 268 11.84 4.15 7.92
CA ARG A 268 12.96 4.76 7.19
C ARG A 268 14.21 4.94 8.06
N LEU A 269 14.11 4.68 9.36
CA LEU A 269 15.25 4.73 10.27
C LEU A 269 16.20 3.56 9.99
N THR A 270 17.51 3.81 10.06
CA THR A 270 18.53 2.75 10.11
C THR A 270 19.27 2.73 11.45
N SER A 271 19.05 3.73 12.30
CA SER A 271 19.49 3.76 13.70
C SER A 271 18.32 4.22 14.57
N VAL A 272 18.29 3.75 15.81
CA VAL A 272 17.21 4.03 16.76
C VAL A 272 17.81 4.53 18.06
N ASN A 273 17.24 5.60 18.63
CA ASN A 273 17.68 6.16 19.90
C ASN A 273 16.96 5.49 21.09
N GLN A 274 17.54 5.63 22.28
CA GLN A 274 16.98 5.03 23.49
C GLN A 274 15.60 5.63 23.85
N THR A 275 15.37 6.92 23.57
CA THR A 275 14.08 7.58 23.80
C THR A 275 12.93 6.88 23.09
N LEU A 276 13.13 6.49 21.82
CA LEU A 276 12.13 5.76 21.04
C LEU A 276 11.94 4.33 21.58
N THR A 277 13.01 3.66 22.00
CA THR A 277 12.95 2.34 22.66
C THR A 277 12.14 2.40 23.97
N ASP A 278 12.42 3.39 24.81
CA ASP A 278 11.73 3.58 26.09
C ASP A 278 10.27 3.96 25.89
N PHE A 279 9.96 4.75 24.85
CA PHE A 279 8.60 5.06 24.45
C PHE A 279 7.80 3.78 24.10
N PHE A 280 8.37 2.89 23.30
CA PHE A 280 7.74 1.61 22.97
C PHE A 280 7.54 0.74 24.20
N LYS A 281 8.58 0.59 25.03
CA LYS A 281 8.50 -0.18 26.27
C LYS A 281 7.38 0.33 27.18
N LYS A 282 7.35 1.65 27.43
CA LYS A 282 6.34 2.29 28.28
C LYS A 282 4.93 2.01 27.77
N GLY A 283 4.71 2.14 26.45
CA GLY A 283 3.41 1.87 25.83
C GLY A 283 2.97 0.40 25.93
N LEU A 284 3.91 -0.55 25.86
CA LEU A 284 3.59 -1.97 26.00
C LEU A 284 3.32 -2.42 27.44
N GLU A 285 3.97 -1.78 28.41
CA GLU A 285 3.87 -2.10 29.85
C GLU A 285 2.75 -1.34 30.56
N GLN A 286 2.16 -0.34 29.91
CA GLN A 286 1.09 0.46 30.48
C GLN A 286 -0.16 -0.39 30.73
N LYS A 287 -0.65 -0.37 31.99
CA LYS A 287 -1.79 -1.20 32.43
C LYS A 287 -3.08 -0.90 31.67
N THR A 288 -3.25 0.33 31.18
CA THR A 288 -4.45 0.74 30.43
C THR A 288 -4.40 0.36 28.96
N SER A 289 -3.23 -0.03 28.45
CA SER A 289 -3.09 -0.35 27.03
C SER A 289 -3.90 -1.59 26.69
N THR A 290 -4.70 -1.49 25.65
CA THR A 290 -5.49 -2.59 25.11
C THR A 290 -4.64 -3.48 24.19
N ALA A 291 -5.16 -4.66 23.81
CA ALA A 291 -4.50 -5.52 22.82
C ALA A 291 -4.34 -4.82 21.46
N VAL A 292 -5.29 -3.95 21.09
CA VAL A 292 -5.23 -3.12 19.87
C VAL A 292 -4.02 -2.19 19.92
N THR A 293 -3.85 -1.45 21.02
CA THR A 293 -2.75 -0.50 21.19
C THR A 293 -1.40 -1.19 21.24
N ARG A 294 -1.29 -2.31 21.98
CA ARG A 294 -0.05 -3.10 22.02
C ARG A 294 0.32 -3.69 20.66
N THR A 295 -0.67 -4.18 19.92
CA THR A 295 -0.49 -4.63 18.53
C THR A 295 0.08 -3.50 17.67
N ALA A 296 -0.46 -2.28 17.78
CA ALA A 296 0.04 -1.12 17.03
C ALA A 296 1.48 -0.74 17.42
N TYR A 297 1.83 -0.79 18.71
CA TYR A 297 3.20 -0.59 19.17
C TYR A 297 4.15 -1.64 18.61
N LEU A 298 3.84 -2.93 18.73
CA LEU A 298 4.66 -4.02 18.21
C LEU A 298 4.82 -3.95 16.69
N GLN A 299 3.75 -3.62 15.96
CA GLN A 299 3.78 -3.45 14.51
C GLN A 299 4.70 -2.31 14.09
N CYS A 300 4.67 -1.19 14.84
CA CYS A 300 5.55 -0.06 14.61
C CYS A 300 7.01 -0.43 14.95
N MET A 301 7.26 -1.14 16.06
CA MET A 301 8.58 -1.65 16.40
C MET A 301 9.14 -2.56 15.30
N LEU A 302 8.36 -3.51 14.81
CA LEU A 302 8.78 -4.43 13.75
C LEU A 302 9.20 -3.70 12.47
N ALA A 303 8.58 -2.56 12.15
CA ALA A 303 8.98 -1.73 11.02
C ALA A 303 10.23 -0.87 11.31
N THR A 304 10.41 -0.48 12.57
CA THR A 304 11.46 0.44 13.04
C THR A 304 12.81 -0.25 13.22
N TYR A 305 12.81 -1.43 13.85
CA TYR A 305 14.02 -2.16 14.19
C TYR A 305 14.30 -3.24 13.14
N LYS A 306 15.44 -3.13 12.47
CA LYS A 306 15.86 -4.02 11.37
C LYS A 306 17.30 -4.49 11.58
N GLU A 307 17.59 -5.70 11.11
CA GLU A 307 18.94 -6.27 11.07
C GLU A 307 19.71 -6.03 12.38
N GLU A 308 20.82 -5.28 12.34
CA GLU A 308 21.68 -5.02 13.49
C GLU A 308 20.97 -4.29 14.65
N THR A 309 20.02 -3.40 14.34
CA THR A 309 19.31 -2.62 15.38
C THR A 309 18.35 -3.47 16.21
N ILE A 310 17.91 -4.63 15.72
CA ILE A 310 16.90 -5.42 16.43
C ILE A 310 17.43 -5.99 17.75
N THR A 311 18.74 -6.22 17.85
CA THR A 311 19.39 -6.71 19.08
C THR A 311 19.30 -5.72 20.23
N SER A 312 19.10 -4.42 19.96
CA SER A 312 18.85 -3.41 20.99
C SER A 312 17.55 -3.66 21.78
N LEU A 313 16.66 -4.51 21.27
CA LEU A 313 15.40 -4.89 21.91
C LEU A 313 15.54 -6.04 22.93
N ILE A 314 16.71 -6.67 23.06
CA ILE A 314 16.97 -7.77 24.02
C ILE A 314 16.48 -7.43 25.45
N PRO A 315 16.69 -6.22 26.00
CA PRO A 315 16.21 -5.85 27.33
C PRO A 315 14.68 -5.88 27.51
N LEU A 316 13.91 -5.89 26.41
CA LEU A 316 12.44 -5.94 26.41
C LEU A 316 11.88 -7.38 26.33
N HIS A 317 12.72 -8.40 26.49
CA HIS A 317 12.32 -9.81 26.43
C HIS A 317 11.08 -10.13 27.27
N THR A 318 11.05 -9.69 28.54
CA THR A 318 9.93 -9.95 29.44
C THR A 318 8.64 -9.30 28.95
N THR A 319 8.74 -8.10 28.35
CA THR A 319 7.62 -7.38 27.74
C THR A 319 7.04 -8.12 26.52
N PHE A 320 7.91 -8.69 25.68
CA PHE A 320 7.50 -9.51 24.53
C PHE A 320 6.88 -10.84 24.97
N MET A 321 7.49 -11.53 25.94
CA MET A 321 6.94 -12.77 26.51
C MET A 321 5.56 -12.54 27.12
N ALA A 322 5.36 -11.46 27.88
CA ALA A 322 4.05 -11.11 28.43
C ALA A 322 3.00 -10.89 27.32
N SER A 323 3.39 -10.30 26.19
CA SER A 323 2.51 -10.11 25.03
C SER A 323 2.18 -11.43 24.33
N TYR A 324 3.16 -12.32 24.22
CA TYR A 324 2.98 -13.68 23.70
C TYR A 324 2.05 -14.53 24.58
N GLU A 325 2.29 -14.55 25.89
CA GLU A 325 1.49 -15.30 26.87
C GLU A 325 0.04 -14.83 26.95
N ARG A 326 -0.23 -13.53 26.74
CA ARG A 326 -1.61 -13.02 26.63
C ARG A 326 -2.38 -13.68 25.49
N GLY A 327 -1.74 -13.91 24.34
CA GLY A 327 -2.35 -14.64 23.23
C GLY A 327 -2.59 -16.11 23.55
N LEU A 328 -1.64 -16.77 24.23
CA LEU A 328 -1.81 -18.16 24.68
C LEU A 328 -2.96 -18.31 25.68
N ASN A 329 -3.13 -17.33 26.57
CA ASN A 329 -4.20 -17.32 27.57
C ASN A 329 -5.57 -16.92 26.99
N GLN A 330 -5.61 -16.29 25.82
CA GLN A 330 -6.84 -15.85 25.14
C GLN A 330 -6.85 -16.26 23.67
N PRO A 331 -6.76 -17.57 23.35
CA PRO A 331 -6.60 -18.05 21.99
C PRO A 331 -7.84 -17.83 21.12
N THR A 332 -9.00 -17.57 21.74
CA THR A 332 -10.25 -17.27 21.05
C THR A 332 -10.37 -15.80 20.66
N LEU A 333 -9.54 -14.90 21.18
CA LEU A 333 -9.58 -13.48 20.87
C LEU A 333 -8.46 -13.14 19.87
N ILE A 334 -8.81 -13.03 18.59
CA ILE A 334 -7.82 -12.95 17.49
C ILE A 334 -6.91 -11.73 17.58
N ILE A 335 -7.36 -10.61 18.17
CA ILE A 335 -6.48 -9.47 18.41
C ILE A 335 -5.36 -9.78 19.41
N CYS A 336 -5.62 -10.61 20.43
CA CYS A 336 -4.58 -11.09 21.36
C CYS A 336 -3.66 -12.11 20.68
N VAL A 337 -4.19 -12.95 19.78
CA VAL A 337 -3.37 -13.86 18.97
C VAL A 337 -2.47 -13.07 18.01
N HIS A 338 -2.95 -11.98 17.43
CA HIS A 338 -2.15 -11.09 16.58
C HIS A 338 -1.07 -10.35 17.39
N GLU A 339 -1.38 -9.86 18.59
CA GLU A 339 -0.39 -9.33 19.53
C GLU A 339 0.73 -10.36 19.80
N ALA A 340 0.35 -11.60 20.11
CA ALA A 340 1.31 -12.68 20.35
C ALA A 340 2.12 -13.04 19.09
N LEU A 341 1.51 -13.01 17.91
CA LEU A 341 2.16 -13.26 16.63
C LEU A 341 3.28 -12.25 16.37
N LEU A 342 3.00 -10.96 16.55
CA LEU A 342 3.99 -9.89 16.42
C LEU A 342 5.13 -10.05 17.45
N ALA A 343 4.80 -10.34 18.71
CA ALA A 343 5.80 -10.51 19.76
C ALA A 343 6.71 -11.72 19.48
N ALA A 344 6.13 -12.84 19.04
CA ALA A 344 6.88 -14.03 18.64
C ALA A 344 7.82 -13.73 17.47
N LEU A 345 7.33 -13.06 16.43
CA LEU A 345 8.16 -12.69 15.28
C LEU A 345 9.33 -11.78 15.67
N ILE A 346 9.10 -10.77 16.52
CA ILE A 346 10.19 -9.89 17.01
C ILE A 346 11.24 -10.72 17.76
N MET A 347 10.81 -11.59 18.69
CA MET A 347 11.75 -12.43 19.46
C MET A 347 12.55 -13.37 18.57
N ILE A 348 11.91 -13.99 17.56
CA ILE A 348 12.58 -14.86 16.60
C ILE A 348 13.60 -14.08 15.76
N ASN A 349 13.24 -12.88 15.28
CA ASN A 349 14.18 -12.03 14.54
C ASN A 349 15.37 -11.60 15.40
N ILE A 350 15.20 -11.38 16.71
CA ILE A 350 16.32 -11.14 17.64
C ILE A 350 17.21 -12.38 17.74
N ALA A 351 16.62 -13.58 17.91
CA ALA A 351 17.36 -14.82 18.02
C ALA A 351 18.22 -15.14 16.78
N GLN A 352 17.72 -14.79 15.59
CA GLN A 352 18.48 -14.94 14.34
C GLN A 352 19.73 -14.07 14.29
N MET A 353 19.69 -12.89 14.91
CA MET A 353 20.84 -11.97 14.99
C MET A 353 21.70 -12.21 16.24
N ASN A 354 21.21 -12.98 17.22
CA ASN A 354 21.88 -13.21 18.50
C ASN A 354 21.59 -14.62 19.04
N SER A 355 22.54 -15.54 18.84
CA SER A 355 22.41 -16.94 19.29
C SER A 355 22.34 -17.09 20.82
N ALA A 356 22.90 -16.17 21.61
CA ALA A 356 22.79 -16.21 23.06
C ALA A 356 21.36 -15.88 23.53
N TYR A 357 20.63 -15.06 22.78
CA TYR A 357 19.21 -14.77 23.02
C TYR A 357 18.31 -15.96 22.71
N ASP A 358 18.65 -16.73 21.67
CA ASP A 358 17.89 -17.91 21.25
C ASP A 358 17.72 -18.94 22.38
N ASN A 359 18.75 -19.13 23.22
CA ASN A 359 18.70 -19.99 24.41
C ASN A 359 17.62 -19.58 25.43
N LYS A 360 17.12 -18.34 25.38
CA LYS A 360 16.04 -17.84 26.24
C LYS A 360 14.64 -18.16 25.69
N LEU A 361 14.54 -18.60 24.43
CA LEU A 361 13.27 -18.83 23.74
C LEU A 361 12.76 -20.29 23.84
N THR A 362 13.33 -21.12 24.70
CA THR A 362 12.94 -22.53 24.87
C THR A 362 11.44 -22.72 25.12
N SER A 363 10.81 -21.85 25.90
CA SER A 363 9.36 -21.90 26.15
C SER A 363 8.54 -21.55 24.89
N LEU A 364 9.00 -20.60 24.10
CA LEU A 364 8.39 -20.24 22.82
C LEU A 364 8.54 -21.39 21.81
N TRP A 365 9.75 -21.93 21.64
CA TRP A 365 10.01 -23.03 20.72
C TRP A 365 9.22 -24.29 21.08
N SER A 366 9.13 -24.65 22.36
CA SER A 366 8.30 -25.78 22.81
C SER A 366 6.81 -25.57 22.50
N THR A 367 6.30 -24.35 22.66
CA THR A 367 4.91 -24.01 22.37
C THR A 367 4.60 -24.04 20.87
N LEU A 368 5.53 -23.59 20.03
CA LEU A 368 5.38 -23.64 18.57
C LEU A 368 5.46 -25.07 18.01
N ASN A 369 6.15 -26.00 18.67
CA ASN A 369 6.15 -27.41 18.28
C ASN A 369 4.95 -28.22 18.81
N ASP A 370 4.31 -27.75 19.88
CA ASP A 370 3.17 -28.45 20.49
C ASP A 370 1.87 -28.17 19.72
N SER A 371 1.46 -29.13 18.88
CA SER A 371 0.21 -29.07 18.11
C SER A 371 -1.05 -28.67 18.91
N LYS A 372 -1.10 -28.93 20.22
CA LYS A 372 -2.23 -28.56 21.08
C LYS A 372 -2.18 -27.10 21.56
N LYS A 373 -1.01 -26.46 21.49
CA LYS A 373 -0.77 -25.09 21.94
C LYS A 373 -0.53 -24.10 20.80
N GLN A 374 -0.47 -24.58 19.55
CA GLN A 374 -0.27 -23.74 18.38
C GLN A 374 -1.49 -22.83 18.11
N ILE A 375 -1.46 -21.61 18.66
CA ILE A 375 -2.53 -20.62 18.47
C ILE A 375 -2.55 -20.02 17.05
N PHE A 376 -1.42 -20.06 16.32
CA PHE A 376 -1.27 -19.48 14.98
C PHE A 376 -1.71 -20.40 13.84
N THR A 377 -2.21 -21.60 14.13
CA THR A 377 -2.63 -22.57 13.12
C THR A 377 -4.09 -23.00 13.27
N THR A 378 -4.80 -22.45 14.25
CA THR A 378 -6.21 -22.79 14.52
C THR A 378 -7.15 -22.33 13.41
N ASP A 379 -8.26 -23.05 13.20
CA ASP A 379 -9.28 -22.68 12.22
C ASP A 379 -9.91 -21.32 12.49
N LYS A 380 -9.98 -20.91 13.76
CA LYS A 380 -10.47 -19.57 14.12
C LYS A 380 -9.50 -18.50 13.65
N PHE A 381 -8.21 -18.66 13.92
CA PHE A 381 -7.16 -17.75 13.45
C PHE A 381 -7.19 -17.63 11.93
N GLN A 382 -7.24 -18.76 11.22
CA GLN A 382 -7.29 -18.80 9.75
C GLN A 382 -8.45 -17.99 9.15
N ARG A 383 -9.64 -18.07 9.76
CA ARG A 383 -10.85 -17.41 9.26
C ARG A 383 -10.95 -15.92 9.59
N GLU A 384 -10.49 -15.53 10.78
CA GLU A 384 -10.73 -14.19 11.34
C GLU A 384 -9.52 -13.26 11.28
N ILE A 385 -8.35 -13.76 10.86
CA ILE A 385 -7.16 -12.91 10.72
C ILE A 385 -7.36 -11.84 9.64
N ASN A 386 -7.00 -10.61 9.98
CA ASN A 386 -7.07 -9.50 9.03
C ASN A 386 -5.81 -9.43 8.14
N GLN A 387 -5.82 -8.50 7.19
CA GLN A 387 -4.72 -8.30 6.24
C GLN A 387 -3.37 -8.01 6.91
N ALA A 388 -3.36 -7.22 7.99
CA ALA A 388 -2.13 -6.90 8.72
C ALA A 388 -1.57 -8.15 9.40
N GLY A 389 -2.41 -8.91 10.11
CA GLY A 389 -2.01 -10.15 10.76
C GLY A 389 -1.53 -11.21 9.77
N ALA A 390 -2.18 -11.35 8.61
CA ALA A 390 -1.75 -12.29 7.58
C ALA A 390 -0.35 -11.97 7.05
N ARG A 391 -0.02 -10.68 6.85
CA ARG A 391 1.33 -10.25 6.47
C ARG A 391 2.38 -10.65 7.50
N VAL A 392 2.08 -10.45 8.78
CA VAL A 392 2.97 -10.85 9.88
C VAL A 392 3.10 -12.37 9.96
N PHE A 393 2.00 -13.11 9.75
CA PHE A 393 2.03 -14.57 9.69
C PHE A 393 2.95 -15.07 8.57
N PHE A 394 2.89 -14.47 7.38
CA PHE A 394 3.77 -14.87 6.29
C PHE A 394 5.26 -14.59 6.59
N GLN A 395 5.57 -13.50 7.29
CA GLN A 395 6.92 -13.23 7.78
C GLN A 395 7.36 -14.25 8.83
N LEU A 396 6.48 -14.61 9.77
CA LEU A 396 6.74 -15.68 10.74
C LEU A 396 7.01 -17.00 10.02
N TYR A 397 6.16 -17.39 9.08
CA TYR A 397 6.33 -18.60 8.29
C TYR A 397 7.69 -18.65 7.59
N GLU A 398 8.11 -17.55 6.96
CA GLU A 398 9.43 -17.40 6.35
C GLU A 398 10.56 -17.67 7.38
N GLN A 399 10.44 -17.15 8.60
CA GLN A 399 11.44 -17.42 9.65
C GLN A 399 11.40 -18.85 10.19
N LEU A 400 10.21 -19.45 10.32
CA LEU A 400 10.02 -20.82 10.82
C LEU A 400 10.51 -21.87 9.82
N GLN A 401 10.47 -21.60 8.51
CA GLN A 401 11.07 -22.48 7.51
C GLN A 401 12.60 -22.50 7.59
N GLY A 402 13.22 -21.37 7.94
CA GLY A 402 14.68 -21.24 8.03
C GLY A 402 15.28 -21.77 9.33
N THR A 403 14.48 -22.18 10.32
CA THR A 403 14.98 -22.54 11.66
C THR A 403 15.02 -24.05 11.89
N LEU A 404 16.04 -24.51 12.62
CA LEU A 404 16.17 -25.91 13.06
C LEU A 404 15.30 -26.24 14.29
N HIS A 405 14.68 -25.22 14.91
CA HIS A 405 13.86 -25.40 16.10
C HIS A 405 12.48 -25.99 15.83
N ILE A 406 11.99 -25.93 14.59
CA ILE A 406 10.67 -26.46 14.22
C ILE A 406 10.83 -27.86 13.65
N GLN A 407 10.22 -28.83 14.33
CA GLN A 407 10.26 -30.25 13.95
C GLN A 407 9.21 -30.58 12.86
N ASP A 408 8.03 -29.99 12.97
CA ASP A 408 6.94 -30.15 11.99
C ASP A 408 6.39 -28.78 11.55
N ILE A 409 6.78 -28.37 10.34
CA ILE A 409 6.31 -27.13 9.71
C ILE A 409 4.93 -27.29 9.02
N GLY A 410 4.40 -28.52 8.97
CA GLY A 410 3.16 -28.87 8.30
C GLY A 410 1.94 -28.02 8.71
N PRO A 411 1.65 -27.84 10.01
CA PRO A 411 0.54 -27.00 10.47
C PRO A 411 0.61 -25.56 9.94
N TYR A 412 1.79 -24.95 9.99
CA TYR A 412 2.01 -23.59 9.49
C TYR A 412 1.90 -23.50 7.97
N THR A 413 2.36 -24.53 7.26
CA THR A 413 2.23 -24.63 5.80
C THR A 413 0.76 -24.73 5.38
N ARG A 414 -0.06 -25.51 6.10
CA ARG A 414 -1.52 -25.57 5.86
C ARG A 414 -2.19 -24.22 6.09
N THR A 415 -1.85 -23.53 7.18
CA THR A 415 -2.36 -22.17 7.44
C THR A 415 -1.91 -21.17 6.36
N PHE A 416 -0.67 -21.25 5.90
CA PHE A 416 -0.16 -20.43 4.80
C PHE A 416 -1.00 -20.60 3.53
N ILE A 417 -1.33 -21.85 3.18
CA ILE A 417 -2.18 -22.18 2.03
C ILE A 417 -3.61 -21.66 2.20
N HIS A 418 -4.19 -21.83 3.38
CA HIS A 418 -5.51 -21.26 3.67
C HIS A 418 -5.54 -19.75 3.41
N LEU A 419 -4.48 -19.03 3.81
CA LEU A 419 -4.39 -17.58 3.63
C LEU A 419 -4.08 -17.16 2.17
N ILE A 420 -3.41 -17.99 1.38
CA ILE A 420 -3.27 -17.76 -0.07
C ILE A 420 -4.63 -17.79 -0.78
N LEU A 421 -5.55 -18.63 -0.30
CA LEU A 421 -6.90 -18.78 -0.86
C LEU A 421 -7.91 -17.83 -0.21
N HIS A 422 -7.45 -16.93 0.65
CA HIS A 422 -8.29 -16.00 1.37
C HIS A 422 -9.09 -15.09 0.43
N SER A 423 -10.31 -14.70 0.83
CA SER A 423 -11.23 -13.89 0.02
C SER A 423 -10.67 -12.50 -0.33
N SER A 424 -9.83 -11.92 0.55
CA SER A 424 -9.17 -10.62 0.35
C SER A 424 -8.00 -10.68 -0.63
N TYR A 425 -8.08 -9.92 -1.72
CA TYR A 425 -6.99 -9.78 -2.71
C TYR A 425 -5.66 -9.33 -2.09
N GLU A 426 -5.70 -8.39 -1.14
CA GLU A 426 -4.48 -7.87 -0.54
C GLU A 426 -3.75 -8.90 0.33
N VAL A 427 -4.50 -9.81 0.96
CA VAL A 427 -3.92 -10.96 1.68
C VAL A 427 -3.20 -11.86 0.69
N ARG A 428 -3.88 -12.22 -0.41
CA ARG A 428 -3.31 -13.08 -1.46
C ARG A 428 -2.07 -12.48 -2.10
N LYS A 429 -2.10 -11.18 -2.42
CA LYS A 429 -0.94 -10.44 -2.95
C LYS A 429 0.24 -10.46 -1.98
N SER A 430 -0.02 -10.30 -0.68
CA SER A 430 1.04 -10.36 0.33
C SER A 430 1.64 -11.76 0.46
N ALA A 431 0.81 -12.80 0.37
CA ALA A 431 1.26 -14.18 0.30
C ALA A 431 2.16 -14.40 -0.91
N TYR A 432 1.72 -13.93 -2.09
CA TYR A 432 2.46 -14.00 -3.32
C TYR A 432 3.85 -13.35 -3.22
N ASP A 433 3.97 -12.16 -2.61
CA ASP A 433 5.26 -11.49 -2.43
C ASP A 433 6.23 -12.32 -1.58
N ILE A 434 5.73 -13.02 -0.56
CA ILE A 434 6.54 -13.91 0.29
C ILE A 434 6.89 -15.21 -0.43
N ILE A 435 5.95 -15.85 -1.14
CA ILE A 435 6.24 -17.03 -1.97
C ILE A 435 7.33 -16.69 -2.97
N ARG A 436 7.20 -15.56 -3.66
CA ARG A 436 8.19 -15.08 -4.61
C ARG A 436 9.55 -14.87 -3.96
N ARG A 437 9.59 -14.32 -2.74
CA ARG A 437 10.85 -14.11 -2.00
C ARG A 437 11.47 -15.43 -1.56
N LEU A 438 10.70 -16.32 -0.94
CA LEU A 438 11.12 -17.65 -0.55
C LEU A 438 11.70 -18.38 -1.78
N VAL A 439 10.97 -18.42 -2.88
CA VAL A 439 11.42 -18.99 -4.16
C VAL A 439 12.74 -18.37 -4.65
N ASN A 440 12.89 -17.04 -4.61
CA ASN A 440 14.06 -16.37 -5.17
C ASN A 440 15.30 -16.38 -4.26
N ASN A 441 15.13 -16.53 -2.95
CA ASN A 441 16.22 -16.46 -1.97
C ASN A 441 16.84 -17.84 -1.64
N LEU A 442 16.37 -18.93 -2.25
CA LEU A 442 16.84 -20.28 -1.94
C LEU A 442 18.19 -20.59 -2.59
N ARG A 443 19.18 -20.96 -1.75
CA ARG A 443 20.36 -21.72 -2.13
C ARG A 443 20.10 -23.20 -1.81
N SER A 444 20.31 -24.10 -2.77
CA SER A 444 20.53 -25.57 -2.68
C SER A 444 19.49 -26.49 -2.00
N ASN A 445 18.51 -26.01 -1.22
CA ASN A 445 17.39 -26.80 -0.66
C ASN A 445 16.07 -26.55 -1.43
N GLU A 446 16.18 -26.40 -2.75
CA GLU A 446 15.22 -25.70 -3.62
C GLU A 446 13.93 -26.46 -3.94
N THR A 447 13.93 -27.79 -3.76
CA THR A 447 12.81 -28.66 -4.13
C THR A 447 11.78 -28.81 -3.01
N ASP A 448 12.21 -28.83 -1.74
CA ASP A 448 11.33 -29.27 -0.64
C ASP A 448 10.23 -28.26 -0.28
N ILE A 449 10.49 -26.95 -0.31
CA ILE A 449 9.48 -25.92 0.05
C ILE A 449 8.46 -25.77 -1.07
N SER A 450 8.90 -25.70 -2.33
CA SER A 450 8.00 -25.64 -3.48
C SER A 450 7.12 -26.90 -3.54
N LEU A 451 7.71 -28.09 -3.30
CA LEU A 451 6.97 -29.35 -3.23
C LEU A 451 6.04 -29.43 -2.01
N ALA A 452 6.46 -28.97 -0.83
CA ALA A 452 5.61 -28.95 0.36
C ALA A 452 4.37 -28.05 0.15
N LEU A 453 4.55 -26.89 -0.47
CA LEU A 453 3.44 -26.00 -0.83
C LEU A 453 2.53 -26.63 -1.89
N LEU A 454 3.08 -27.27 -2.93
CA LEU A 454 2.29 -27.96 -3.96
C LEU A 454 1.52 -29.16 -3.40
N ASN A 455 2.17 -30.04 -2.64
CA ASN A 455 1.53 -31.21 -2.04
C ASN A 455 0.41 -30.79 -1.07
N ALA A 456 0.64 -29.73 -0.29
CA ALA A 456 -0.38 -29.25 0.62
C ALA A 456 -1.51 -28.51 -0.09
N LEU A 457 -1.26 -27.90 -1.27
CA LEU A 457 -2.31 -27.40 -2.16
C LEU A 457 -3.13 -28.56 -2.75
N GLU A 458 -2.49 -29.63 -3.22
CA GLU A 458 -3.14 -30.86 -3.72
C GLU A 458 -4.05 -31.46 -2.62
N THR A 459 -3.50 -31.62 -1.41
CA THR A 459 -4.25 -32.11 -0.25
C THR A 459 -5.45 -31.23 0.10
N TYR A 460 -5.28 -29.91 0.04
CA TYR A 460 -6.37 -28.97 0.30
C TYR A 460 -7.50 -29.12 -0.73
N PHE A 461 -7.16 -29.32 -2.01
CA PHE A 461 -8.16 -29.53 -3.06
C PHE A 461 -8.89 -30.85 -2.93
N ASP A 462 -8.20 -31.93 -2.58
CA ASP A 462 -8.83 -33.22 -2.35
C ASP A 462 -9.88 -33.11 -1.23
N HIS A 463 -9.56 -32.40 -0.14
CA HIS A 463 -10.51 -32.12 0.93
C HIS A 463 -11.64 -31.17 0.50
N PHE A 464 -11.35 -30.16 -0.32
CA PHE A 464 -12.34 -29.21 -0.83
C PHE A 464 -13.36 -29.86 -1.78
N GLN A 465 -12.90 -30.78 -2.64
CA GLN A 465 -13.76 -31.57 -3.53
C GLN A 465 -14.71 -32.46 -2.72
N LEU A 466 -14.22 -33.09 -1.65
CA LEU A 466 -15.02 -33.92 -0.74
C LEU A 466 -16.10 -33.13 0.02
N THR A 467 -15.84 -31.88 0.39
CA THR A 467 -16.83 -31.04 1.10
C THR A 467 -17.91 -30.44 0.20
N ASN A 468 -17.62 -30.18 -1.08
CA ASN A 468 -18.60 -29.59 -2.00
C ASN A 468 -19.63 -30.58 -2.55
N GLU A 469 -19.43 -31.89 -2.35
CA GLU A 469 -20.50 -32.88 -2.52
C GLU A 469 -21.63 -32.72 -1.47
N SER A 470 -21.43 -31.88 -0.43
CA SER A 470 -22.40 -31.61 0.64
C SER A 470 -23.02 -30.19 0.64
N GLY A 471 -22.82 -29.40 -0.42
CA GLY A 471 -23.78 -28.36 -0.80
C GLY A 471 -23.63 -26.93 -0.22
N ASP A 472 -22.42 -26.39 -0.07
CA ASP A 472 -22.24 -24.94 0.17
C ASP A 472 -21.34 -24.29 -0.91
N GLU A 473 -21.97 -23.50 -1.80
CA GLU A 473 -21.29 -22.78 -2.89
C GLU A 473 -20.50 -21.56 -2.38
N MET A 474 -19.20 -21.73 -2.15
CA MET A 474 -18.29 -20.57 -2.06
C MET A 474 -17.97 -20.06 -3.47
N LYS A 475 -18.23 -18.77 -3.74
CA LYS A 475 -18.11 -18.11 -5.07
C LYS A 475 -16.79 -18.45 -5.79
N SER A 476 -16.85 -19.29 -6.83
CA SER A 476 -15.71 -19.94 -7.49
C SER A 476 -14.68 -19.01 -8.17
N THR A 477 -15.04 -17.75 -8.42
CA THR A 477 -14.20 -16.79 -9.15
C THR A 477 -13.02 -16.25 -8.34
N THR A 478 -13.15 -16.10 -7.01
CA THR A 478 -12.08 -15.52 -6.17
C THR A 478 -10.96 -16.52 -5.88
N VAL A 479 -11.31 -17.79 -5.70
CA VAL A 479 -10.37 -18.91 -5.50
C VAL A 479 -9.49 -19.09 -6.75
N SER A 480 -10.06 -18.92 -7.95
CA SER A 480 -9.35 -19.15 -9.22
C SER A 480 -8.12 -18.25 -9.44
N LYS A 481 -8.19 -16.95 -9.13
CA LYS A 481 -7.10 -15.99 -9.41
C LYS A 481 -5.93 -16.10 -8.43
N GLY A 482 -6.22 -16.25 -7.14
CA GLY A 482 -5.19 -16.44 -6.12
C GLY A 482 -4.40 -17.73 -6.36
N LEU A 483 -5.11 -18.77 -6.81
CA LEU A 483 -4.51 -20.02 -7.20
C LEU A 483 -3.65 -19.88 -8.44
N GLU A 484 -4.16 -19.25 -9.50
CA GLU A 484 -3.43 -19.04 -10.75
C GLU A 484 -2.11 -18.30 -10.52
N GLU A 485 -2.12 -17.21 -9.75
CA GLU A 485 -0.93 -16.43 -9.42
C GLU A 485 0.09 -17.25 -8.60
N THR A 486 -0.40 -18.05 -7.66
CA THR A 486 0.44 -18.91 -6.80
C THR A 486 1.08 -20.05 -7.59
N LEU A 487 0.28 -20.78 -8.37
CA LEU A 487 0.73 -21.86 -9.24
C LEU A 487 1.70 -21.34 -10.30
N LEU A 488 1.45 -20.16 -10.89
CA LEU A 488 2.36 -19.55 -11.84
C LEU A 488 3.73 -19.22 -11.21
N CYS A 489 3.75 -18.81 -9.94
CA CYS A 489 4.98 -18.53 -9.22
C CYS A 489 5.77 -19.81 -8.91
N LEU A 490 5.10 -20.83 -8.39
CA LEU A 490 5.69 -22.15 -8.11
C LEU A 490 6.16 -22.83 -9.41
N ALA A 491 5.39 -22.74 -10.49
CA ALA A 491 5.79 -23.27 -11.80
C ALA A 491 7.03 -22.56 -12.36
N LYS A 492 7.19 -21.25 -12.10
CA LYS A 492 8.40 -20.50 -12.50
C LYS A 492 9.63 -20.92 -11.70
N SER A 493 9.50 -21.24 -10.41
CA SER A 493 10.62 -21.74 -9.59
C SER A 493 11.10 -23.12 -10.04
N MET A 494 10.18 -24.00 -10.45
CA MET A 494 10.49 -25.35 -10.90
C MET A 494 11.13 -25.41 -12.29
N ARG A 495 10.92 -24.39 -13.14
CA ARG A 495 11.48 -24.33 -14.51
C ARG A 495 12.97 -24.02 -14.56
N THR A 496 13.58 -23.58 -13.46
CA THR A 496 14.99 -23.15 -13.44
C THR A 496 15.99 -24.27 -13.14
N GLN A 497 15.58 -25.52 -12.89
CA GLN A 497 16.51 -26.64 -12.64
C GLN A 497 16.08 -28.00 -13.22
N ASP A 498 17.11 -28.75 -13.66
CA ASP A 498 17.29 -30.17 -14.02
C ASP A 498 16.13 -31.10 -14.45
N GLU A 499 16.45 -32.08 -15.30
CA GLU A 499 15.51 -33.02 -15.96
C GLU A 499 14.63 -33.87 -15.02
N LYS A 500 14.97 -34.01 -13.73
CA LYS A 500 14.09 -34.63 -12.72
C LYS A 500 12.80 -33.83 -12.47
N ASN A 501 12.76 -32.54 -12.82
CA ASN A 501 11.62 -31.65 -12.64
C ASN A 501 10.59 -31.69 -13.78
N LYS A 502 10.83 -32.45 -14.85
CA LYS A 502 9.92 -32.52 -16.00
C LYS A 502 8.54 -33.08 -15.64
N ASN A 503 8.48 -34.14 -14.83
CA ASN A 503 7.23 -34.74 -14.37
C ASN A 503 6.48 -33.83 -13.35
N TYR A 504 7.19 -32.97 -12.63
CA TYR A 504 6.60 -32.04 -11.65
C TYR A 504 6.12 -30.75 -12.30
N ALA A 505 6.81 -30.24 -13.32
CA ALA A 505 6.33 -29.12 -14.11
C ALA A 505 5.11 -29.47 -15.01
N LEU A 506 4.89 -30.78 -15.22
CA LEU A 506 3.73 -31.34 -15.94
C LEU A 506 2.52 -31.58 -15.03
N ARG A 507 2.74 -31.72 -13.71
CA ARG A 507 1.72 -31.89 -12.68
C ARG A 507 1.26 -30.52 -12.19
#